data_AF-X1S0M3-F1
#
_entry.id   AF-X1S0M3-F1
#
_cell.length_a   1.000
_cell.length_b   1.000
_cell.length_c   1.000
_cell.angle_alpha   90.00
_cell.angle_beta   90.00
_cell.angle_gamma   90.00
#
_symmetry.space_group_name_H-M   'P 1'
#
loop_
_entity.id
_entity.type
_entity.pdbx_description
1 polymer ?
#
loop_
_entity_poly.entity_id
_entity_poly.type
_entity_poly.pdbx_seq_one_letter_code
_entity_poly.pdbx_strand_id
1 'polypeptide(L)'
;MKGLIKTSIIIAALIGVGTLTSILITSNLSNRVAIAHERSFKEGRTQGYETGFREGSSTGFQEGSKIGYEKGREGYDSYNGDYGTGFYFTYNPTYDEVREILAESNKTTAMEINYYAEANGIRTAYVRCQIARKTTERMVHIYHLVAFETVDRGFIIIRPRSHEEVKVEVGKSYSELNGFPTPPYDDTITKITIVW
;
A
#
# COMPACT_ATOMS: atom_id res chain seq x y z
N MET A 1 10.75 -30.21 -77.17
CA MET A 1 9.90 -29.09 -76.71
C MET A 1 8.95 -29.45 -75.55
N LYS A 2 8.13 -30.51 -75.62
CA LYS A 2 7.14 -30.84 -74.56
C LYS A 2 7.73 -31.07 -73.15
N GLY A 3 8.92 -31.68 -73.04
CA GLY A 3 9.59 -31.90 -71.75
C GLY A 3 10.05 -30.61 -71.06
N LEU A 4 10.69 -29.71 -71.83
CA LEU A 4 11.15 -28.40 -71.36
C LEU A 4 9.99 -27.52 -70.84
N ILE A 5 8.84 -27.55 -71.52
CA ILE A 5 7.63 -26.82 -71.10
C ILE A 5 7.13 -27.35 -69.74
N LYS A 6 7.09 -28.68 -69.54
CA LYS A 6 6.68 -29.28 -68.27
C LYS A 6 7.62 -28.88 -67.12
N THR A 7 8.93 -28.93 -67.35
CA THR A 7 9.92 -28.56 -66.32
C THR A 7 9.80 -27.08 -65.94
N SER A 8 9.62 -26.18 -66.91
CA SER A 8 9.42 -24.76 -66.65
C SER A 8 8.16 -24.46 -65.83
N ILE A 9 7.06 -25.19 -66.09
CA ILE A 9 5.81 -25.06 -65.31
C ILE A 9 6.02 -25.50 -63.86
N ILE A 10 6.73 -26.60 -63.62
CA ILE A 10 7.02 -27.10 -62.27
C ILE A 10 7.88 -26.10 -61.49
N ILE A 11 8.92 -25.53 -62.13
CA ILE A 11 9.77 -24.52 -61.50
C ILE A 11 8.96 -23.26 -61.14
N ALA A 12 8.11 -22.78 -62.06
CA ALA A 12 7.25 -21.64 -61.80
C ALA A 12 6.27 -21.89 -60.64
N ALA A 13 5.70 -23.10 -60.55
CA ALA A 13 4.82 -23.48 -59.44
C ALA A 13 5.55 -23.51 -58.09
N LEU A 14 6.77 -24.04 -58.04
CA LEU A 14 7.58 -24.07 -56.81
C LEU A 14 7.97 -22.66 -56.34
N ILE A 15 8.33 -21.76 -57.26
CA ILE A 15 8.60 -20.35 -56.96
C ILE A 15 7.31 -19.67 -56.44
N GLY A 16 6.16 -19.93 -57.07
CA GLY A 16 4.86 -19.42 -56.63
C GLY A 16 4.51 -19.85 -55.20
N VAL A 17 4.72 -21.12 -54.86
CA VAL A 17 4.47 -21.63 -53.50
C VAL A 17 5.44 -21.01 -52.50
N GLY A 18 6.74 -20.94 -52.81
CA GLY A 18 7.75 -20.37 -51.91
C GLY A 18 7.55 -18.88 -51.62
N THR A 19 7.10 -18.12 -52.62
CA THR A 19 6.78 -16.69 -52.46
C THR A 19 5.51 -16.51 -51.61
N LEU A 20 4.45 -17.28 -51.86
CA LEU A 20 3.22 -17.24 -51.07
C LEU A 20 3.44 -17.59 -49.59
N THR A 21 4.19 -18.66 -49.30
CA THR A 21 4.49 -19.05 -47.91
C THR A 21 5.32 -17.99 -47.19
N SER A 22 6.30 -17.40 -47.87
CA SER A 22 7.11 -16.30 -47.31
C SER A 22 6.27 -15.07 -46.96
N ILE A 23 5.31 -14.69 -47.81
CA ILE A 23 4.37 -13.59 -47.57
C ILE A 23 3.48 -13.89 -46.35
N LEU A 24 2.97 -15.12 -46.24
CA LEU A 24 2.12 -15.55 -45.12
C LEU A 24 2.88 -15.54 -43.79
N ILE A 25 4.13 -16.02 -43.76
CA ILE A 25 4.98 -16.01 -42.56
C ILE A 25 5.29 -14.57 -42.15
N THR A 26 5.67 -13.72 -43.11
CA THR A 26 6.05 -12.32 -42.84
C THR A 26 4.86 -11.51 -42.32
N SER A 27 3.67 -11.70 -42.88
CA SER A 27 2.46 -11.02 -42.43
C SER A 27 2.03 -11.47 -41.02
N ASN A 28 2.10 -12.78 -40.73
CA ASN A 28 1.81 -13.29 -39.38
C ASN A 28 2.80 -12.75 -38.34
N LEU A 29 4.10 -12.76 -38.65
CA LEU A 29 5.14 -12.22 -37.78
C LEU A 29 4.92 -10.73 -37.52
N SER A 30 4.63 -9.95 -38.57
CA SER A 30 4.36 -8.51 -38.45
C SER A 30 3.16 -8.22 -37.54
N ASN A 31 2.08 -8.99 -37.68
CA ASN A 31 0.90 -8.87 -36.80
C ASN A 31 1.23 -9.21 -35.34
N ARG A 32 2.00 -10.29 -35.10
CA ARG A 32 2.39 -10.67 -33.74
C ARG A 32 3.29 -9.63 -33.07
N VAL A 33 4.23 -9.06 -33.83
CA VAL A 33 5.10 -7.98 -33.35
C VAL A 33 4.29 -6.72 -33.05
N ALA A 34 3.34 -6.35 -33.90
CA ALA A 34 2.46 -5.20 -33.66
C ALA A 34 1.63 -5.37 -32.37
N ILE A 35 1.00 -6.54 -32.18
CA ILE A 35 0.23 -6.84 -30.96
C ILE A 35 1.12 -6.82 -29.71
N ALA A 36 2.32 -7.41 -29.78
CA ALA A 36 3.26 -7.43 -28.67
C ALA A 36 3.71 -6.00 -28.32
N HIS A 37 4.06 -5.20 -29.32
CA HIS A 37 4.47 -3.81 -29.13
C HIS A 37 3.35 -2.96 -28.51
N GLU A 38 2.12 -3.08 -29.01
CA GLU A 38 0.97 -2.35 -28.45
C GLU A 38 0.71 -2.74 -26.99
N ARG A 39 0.77 -4.05 -26.67
CA ARG A 39 0.64 -4.53 -25.30
C ARG A 39 1.72 -3.98 -24.39
N SER A 40 2.99 -4.13 -24.77
CA SER A 40 4.13 -3.66 -23.96
C SER A 40 4.13 -2.15 -23.82
N PHE A 41 3.72 -1.40 -24.84
CA PHE A 41 3.56 0.04 -24.76
C PHE A 41 2.44 0.44 -23.78
N LYS A 42 1.30 -0.26 -23.82
CA LYS A 42 0.20 -0.02 -22.89
C LYS A 42 0.56 -0.38 -21.45
N GLU A 43 1.17 -1.54 -21.24
CA GLU A 43 1.65 -2.00 -19.93
C GLU A 43 2.71 -1.04 -19.38
N GLY A 44 3.73 -0.69 -20.18
CA GLY A 44 4.78 0.24 -19.79
C GLY A 44 4.26 1.65 -19.51
N ARG A 45 3.29 2.13 -20.29
CA ARG A 45 2.65 3.44 -20.04
C ARG A 45 1.80 3.42 -18.78
N THR A 46 0.94 2.41 -18.59
CA THR A 46 0.11 2.29 -17.39
C THR A 46 0.97 2.13 -16.15
N GLN A 47 1.90 1.17 -16.14
CA GLN A 47 2.78 0.94 -15.00
C GLN A 47 3.68 2.14 -14.73
N GLY A 48 4.40 2.65 -15.72
CA GLY A 48 5.34 3.75 -15.53
C GLY A 48 4.66 5.08 -15.18
N TYR A 49 3.63 5.47 -15.93
CA TYR A 49 2.97 6.76 -15.74
C TYR A 49 2.07 6.77 -14.51
N GLU A 50 1.18 5.79 -14.34
CA GLU A 50 0.24 5.81 -13.20
C GLU A 50 0.97 5.57 -11.89
N THR A 51 1.94 4.64 -11.86
CA THR A 51 2.73 4.40 -10.65
C THR A 51 3.61 5.60 -10.35
N GLY A 52 4.38 6.10 -11.33
CA GLY A 52 5.25 7.25 -11.13
C GLY A 52 4.51 8.53 -10.75
N PHE A 53 3.34 8.79 -11.36
CA PHE A 53 2.51 9.93 -11.01
C PHE A 53 1.89 9.78 -9.61
N ARG A 54 1.36 8.60 -9.27
CA ARG A 54 0.79 8.33 -7.95
C ARG A 54 1.83 8.41 -6.85
N GLU A 55 3.00 7.80 -7.05
CA GLU A 55 4.12 7.82 -6.10
C GLU A 55 4.68 9.23 -5.95
N GLY A 56 4.90 9.94 -7.06
CA GLY A 56 5.38 11.33 -7.04
C GLY A 56 4.38 12.27 -6.37
N SER A 57 3.09 12.13 -6.65
CA SER A 57 2.03 12.92 -6.01
C SER A 57 1.88 12.59 -4.52
N SER A 58 1.96 11.31 -4.15
CA SER A 58 1.92 10.87 -2.75
C SER A 58 3.11 11.43 -1.98
N THR A 59 4.32 11.26 -2.51
CA THR A 59 5.56 11.78 -1.91
C THR A 59 5.50 13.30 -1.75
N GLY A 60 5.09 14.02 -2.80
CA GLY A 60 4.94 15.47 -2.75
C GLY A 60 3.89 15.92 -1.74
N PHE A 61 2.78 15.18 -1.59
CA PHE A 61 1.76 15.46 -0.58
C PHE A 61 2.29 15.21 0.84
N GLN A 62 3.01 14.11 1.07
CA GLN A 62 3.59 13.78 2.38
C GLN A 62 4.63 14.81 2.80
N GLU A 63 5.56 15.15 1.92
CA GLU A 63 6.59 16.16 2.16
C GLU A 63 5.96 17.55 2.41
N GLY A 64 5.01 17.94 1.56
CA GLY A 64 4.28 19.20 1.73
C GLY A 64 3.49 19.26 3.04
N SER A 65 2.90 18.13 3.48
CA SER A 65 2.17 18.04 4.75
C SER A 65 3.11 18.16 5.95
N LYS A 66 4.26 17.49 5.91
CA LYS A 66 5.29 17.58 6.96
C LYS A 66 5.83 19.00 7.09
N ILE A 67 6.29 19.60 5.99
CA ILE A 67 6.78 20.99 5.96
C ILE A 67 5.68 21.96 6.43
N GLY A 68 4.43 21.75 5.99
CA GLY A 68 3.29 22.56 6.38
C GLY A 68 3.01 22.50 7.88
N TYR A 69 3.08 21.31 8.48
CA TYR A 69 2.94 21.12 9.91
C TYR A 69 4.07 21.81 10.70
N GLU A 70 5.33 21.57 10.32
CA GLU A 70 6.51 22.15 10.98
C GLU A 70 6.48 23.68 10.96
N LYS A 71 6.25 24.29 9.79
CA LYS A 71 6.14 25.76 9.66
C LYS A 71 4.94 26.34 10.39
N GLY A 72 3.80 25.64 10.38
CA GLY A 72 2.62 26.04 11.12
C GLY A 72 2.87 26.10 12.63
N ARG A 73 3.63 25.13 13.16
CA ARG A 73 4.05 25.09 14.56
C ARG A 73 5.04 26.20 14.92
N GLU A 74 6.05 26.44 14.10
CA GLU A 74 7.00 27.56 14.29
C GLU A 74 6.31 28.93 14.29
N GLY A 75 5.31 29.12 13.41
CA GLY A 75 4.50 30.34 13.37
C GLY A 75 3.62 30.53 14.61
N TYR A 76 3.12 29.43 15.18
CA TYR A 76 2.33 29.43 16.42
C TYR A 76 3.19 29.78 17.65
N ASP A 77 4.37 29.18 17.77
CA ASP A 77 5.28 29.44 18.90
C ASP A 77 5.88 30.86 18.87
N SER A 78 5.87 31.53 17.71
CA SER A 78 6.37 32.90 17.53
C SER A 78 5.32 34.00 17.74
N TYR A 79 4.01 33.69 17.86
CA TYR A 79 2.97 34.72 17.83
C TYR A 79 1.86 34.46 18.88
N ASN A 80 2.01 35.09 20.06
CA ASN A 80 0.92 35.30 21.01
C ASN A 80 -0.13 36.22 20.38
N GLY A 81 -1.08 35.69 19.62
CA GLY A 81 -2.24 36.47 19.17
C GLY A 81 -2.95 35.94 17.93
N ASP A 82 -4.23 35.63 18.13
CA ASP A 82 -5.29 35.82 17.14
C ASP A 82 -5.39 34.80 15.98
N TYR A 83 -6.32 33.84 16.15
CA TYR A 83 -7.08 33.08 15.14
C TYR A 83 -6.54 32.96 13.71
N GLY A 84 -5.35 32.37 13.55
CA GLY A 84 -4.89 31.80 12.28
C GLY A 84 -4.86 30.28 12.37
N THR A 85 -5.98 29.60 12.13
CA THR A 85 -5.99 28.14 11.95
C THR A 85 -5.20 27.79 10.71
N GLY A 86 -3.90 27.54 10.85
CA GLY A 86 -3.12 26.90 9.81
C GLY A 86 -3.72 25.53 9.54
N PHE A 87 -4.28 25.33 8.35
CA PHE A 87 -4.70 24.00 7.91
C PHE A 87 -3.44 23.19 7.62
N TYR A 88 -3.05 22.33 8.55
CA TYR A 88 -2.05 21.30 8.32
C TYR A 88 -2.75 19.96 8.12
N PHE A 89 -2.25 19.17 7.18
CA PHE A 89 -2.66 17.77 7.03
C PHE A 89 -1.70 16.91 7.84
N THR A 90 -2.22 15.86 8.48
CA THR A 90 -1.35 14.86 9.09
C THR A 90 -0.60 14.08 8.00
N TYR A 91 0.64 13.69 8.28
CA TYR A 91 1.49 12.96 7.36
C TYR A 91 1.78 11.54 7.86
N ASN A 92 2.02 10.63 6.92
CA ASN A 92 2.44 9.27 7.19
C ASN A 92 3.90 9.30 7.68
N PRO A 93 4.21 8.78 8.88
CA PRO A 93 5.55 8.88 9.46
C PRO A 93 6.52 7.86 8.84
N THR A 94 7.81 8.04 9.06
CA THR A 94 8.81 6.96 8.99
C THR A 94 8.66 6.00 10.17
N TYR A 95 9.22 4.80 10.08
CA TYR A 95 9.23 3.90 11.23
C TYR A 95 9.95 4.50 12.44
N ASP A 96 11.05 5.21 12.21
CA ASP A 96 11.84 5.81 13.29
C ASP A 96 11.07 6.95 13.98
N GLU A 97 10.36 7.81 13.24
CA GLU A 97 9.46 8.82 13.82
C GLU A 97 8.36 8.17 14.68
N VAL A 98 7.83 7.00 14.28
CA VAL A 98 6.89 6.24 15.13
C VAL A 98 7.56 5.78 16.43
N ARG A 99 8.82 5.34 16.39
CA ARG A 99 9.53 4.93 17.61
C ARG A 99 9.78 6.11 18.54
N GLU A 100 10.18 7.25 17.99
CA GLU A 100 10.42 8.48 18.73
C GLU A 100 9.13 8.99 19.39
N ILE A 101 8.04 9.13 18.63
CA ILE A 101 6.78 9.66 19.16
C ILE A 101 6.21 8.77 20.27
N LEU A 102 6.33 7.45 20.14
CA LEU A 102 5.88 6.51 21.16
C LEU A 102 6.70 6.67 22.46
N ALA A 103 8.03 6.79 22.34
CA ALA A 103 8.92 7.00 23.47
C ALA A 103 8.68 8.35 24.17
N GLU A 104 8.53 9.43 23.41
CA GLU A 104 8.30 10.78 23.93
C GLU A 104 6.93 10.93 24.60
N SER A 105 5.89 10.36 24.00
CA SER A 105 4.51 10.51 24.50
C SER A 105 4.33 10.00 25.93
N ASN A 106 5.09 8.95 26.30
CA ASN A 106 4.93 8.16 27.52
C ASN A 106 3.45 7.74 27.76
N LYS A 107 2.66 7.59 26.70
CA LYS A 107 1.25 7.20 26.76
C LYS A 107 1.12 5.69 26.67
N THR A 108 0.11 5.15 27.36
CA THR A 108 -0.08 3.70 27.49
C THR A 108 -1.44 3.21 26.99
N THR A 109 -2.30 4.12 26.53
CA THR A 109 -3.58 3.79 25.91
C THR A 109 -3.57 4.16 24.42
N ALA A 110 -4.32 3.41 23.61
CA ALA A 110 -4.40 3.67 22.18
C ALA A 110 -4.96 5.06 21.87
N MET A 111 -5.92 5.53 22.69
CA MET A 111 -6.56 6.84 22.50
C MET A 111 -5.57 7.99 22.76
N GLU A 112 -4.81 7.93 23.85
CA GLU A 112 -3.82 8.96 24.16
C GLU A 112 -2.68 9.01 23.14
N ILE A 113 -2.20 7.84 22.68
CA ILE A 113 -1.18 7.79 21.62
C ILE A 113 -1.73 8.42 20.34
N ASN A 114 -2.99 8.13 19.99
CA ASN A 114 -3.61 8.65 18.78
C ASN A 114 -3.71 10.19 18.82
N TYR A 115 -4.23 10.75 19.92
CA TYR A 115 -4.27 12.21 20.11
C TYR A 115 -2.89 12.84 20.13
N TYR A 116 -1.90 12.19 20.74
CA TYR A 116 -0.55 12.73 20.80
C TYR A 116 0.13 12.71 19.42
N ALA A 117 -0.04 11.65 18.64
CA ALA A 117 0.48 11.59 17.28
C ALA A 117 -0.17 12.65 16.37
N GLU A 118 -1.51 12.78 16.41
CA GLU A 118 -2.24 13.80 15.64
C GLU A 118 -1.82 15.21 16.03
N ALA A 119 -1.67 15.50 17.32
CA ALA A 119 -1.18 16.78 17.82
C ALA A 119 0.26 17.09 17.36
N ASN A 120 1.04 16.06 17.00
CA ASN A 120 2.38 16.16 16.42
C ASN A 120 2.40 15.97 14.89
N GLY A 121 1.25 16.11 14.22
CA GLY A 121 1.15 16.09 12.76
C GLY A 121 1.25 14.68 12.15
N ILE A 122 1.35 13.64 12.97
CA ILE A 122 1.50 12.26 12.51
C ILE A 122 0.13 11.64 12.29
N ARG A 123 -0.07 11.06 11.11
CA ARG A 123 -1.27 10.30 10.77
C ARG A 123 -1.22 8.95 11.48
N THR A 124 -2.29 8.68 12.23
CA THR A 124 -2.40 7.52 13.11
C THR A 124 -3.81 6.95 13.01
N ALA A 125 -3.97 5.64 13.24
CA ALA A 125 -5.26 4.97 13.26
C ALA A 125 -5.52 4.30 14.61
N TYR A 126 -6.78 4.29 15.03
CA TYR A 126 -7.26 3.49 16.14
C TYR A 126 -7.70 2.12 15.65
N VAL A 127 -7.15 1.07 16.24
CA VAL A 127 -7.44 -0.32 15.84
C VAL A 127 -8.21 -1.02 16.96
N ARG A 128 -9.37 -1.57 16.60
CA ARG A 128 -10.25 -2.34 17.50
C ARG A 128 -10.29 -3.78 17.03
N CYS A 129 -9.75 -4.68 17.85
CA CYS A 129 -9.81 -6.11 17.61
C CYS A 129 -10.83 -6.74 18.57
N GLN A 130 -12.01 -7.10 18.05
CA GLN A 130 -12.99 -7.87 18.81
C GLN A 130 -12.49 -9.30 19.00
N ILE A 131 -12.65 -9.86 20.20
CA ILE A 131 -12.22 -11.24 20.53
C ILE A 131 -13.39 -12.15 20.87
N ALA A 132 -13.20 -13.47 20.72
CA ALA A 132 -14.20 -14.52 20.94
C ALA A 132 -14.53 -14.81 22.42
N ARG A 133 -14.04 -13.99 23.35
CA ARG A 133 -14.31 -14.12 24.78
C ARG A 133 -15.82 -14.07 25.05
N LYS A 134 -16.34 -15.12 25.71
CA LYS A 134 -17.74 -15.21 26.14
C LYS A 134 -18.11 -14.06 27.07
N THR A 135 -19.28 -13.47 26.84
CA THR A 135 -19.83 -12.36 27.63
C THR A 135 -21.37 -12.36 27.55
N THR A 136 -22.04 -11.48 28.27
CA THR A 136 -23.51 -11.34 28.25
C THR A 136 -24.00 -10.96 26.85
N GLU A 137 -25.21 -11.38 26.48
CA GLU A 137 -25.85 -10.95 25.24
C GLU A 137 -25.80 -9.42 25.13
N ARG A 138 -25.21 -8.90 24.05
CA ARG A 138 -24.96 -7.46 23.71
C ARG A 138 -23.59 -6.86 24.08
N MET A 139 -22.71 -7.57 24.77
CA MET A 139 -21.34 -7.08 24.99
C MET A 139 -20.34 -7.76 24.06
N VAL A 140 -19.22 -7.10 23.80
CA VAL A 140 -18.07 -7.67 23.10
C VAL A 140 -16.79 -7.21 23.79
N HIS A 141 -15.78 -8.08 23.85
CA HIS A 141 -14.47 -7.72 24.35
C HIS A 141 -13.58 -7.26 23.20
N ILE A 142 -12.80 -6.21 23.43
CA ILE A 142 -12.01 -5.54 22.40
C ILE A 142 -10.60 -5.27 22.92
N TYR A 143 -9.60 -5.63 22.11
CA TYR A 143 -8.25 -5.08 22.25
C TYR A 143 -8.13 -3.77 21.47
N HIS A 144 -7.59 -2.77 22.15
CA HIS A 144 -7.37 -1.43 21.62
C HIS A 144 -5.90 -1.27 21.28
N LEU A 145 -5.62 -1.07 20.00
CA LEU A 145 -4.29 -0.94 19.43
C LEU A 145 -4.21 0.35 18.62
N VAL A 146 -3.01 0.74 18.20
CA VAL A 146 -2.80 1.86 17.28
C VAL A 146 -2.11 1.36 16.02
N ALA A 147 -2.30 2.04 14.89
CA ALA A 147 -1.62 1.70 13.67
C ALA A 147 -1.10 2.94 12.94
N PHE A 148 -0.04 2.74 12.17
CA PHE A 148 0.61 3.75 11.37
C PHE A 148 0.83 3.18 9.97
N GLU A 149 0.54 3.97 8.95
CA GLU A 149 1.03 3.70 7.60
C GLU A 149 2.38 4.39 7.48
N THR A 150 3.46 3.61 7.52
CA THR A 150 4.81 4.15 7.43
C THR A 150 5.28 4.26 5.98
N VAL A 151 6.06 5.29 5.67
CA VAL A 151 6.57 5.52 4.30
C VAL A 151 7.66 4.53 3.89
N ASP A 152 8.29 3.84 4.84
CA ASP A 152 9.47 2.99 4.67
C ASP A 152 9.23 1.52 5.03
N ARG A 153 8.27 1.21 5.91
CA ARG A 153 7.95 -0.16 6.35
C ARG A 153 6.49 -0.59 6.13
N GLY A 154 5.68 0.26 5.51
CA GLY A 154 4.27 0.01 5.26
C GLY A 154 3.41 0.07 6.53
N PHE A 155 2.28 -0.63 6.52
CA PHE A 155 1.31 -0.59 7.61
C PHE A 155 1.77 -1.42 8.82
N ILE A 156 1.89 -0.79 9.98
CA ILE A 156 2.28 -1.43 11.24
C ILE A 156 1.21 -1.22 12.31
N ILE A 157 1.12 -2.15 13.25
CA ILE A 157 0.20 -2.06 14.40
C ILE A 157 1.00 -2.18 15.68
N ILE A 158 0.77 -1.27 16.61
CA ILE A 158 1.50 -1.16 17.86
C ILE A 158 0.56 -1.44 19.03
N ARG A 159 1.07 -2.23 19.98
CA ARG A 159 0.45 -2.41 21.30
C ARG A 159 0.74 -1.18 22.18
N PRO A 160 -0.28 -0.47 22.69
CA PRO A 160 -0.09 0.80 23.39
C PRO A 160 0.79 0.73 24.65
N ARG A 161 0.68 -0.32 25.45
CA ARG A 161 1.38 -0.40 26.74
C ARG A 161 2.87 -0.73 26.59
N SER A 162 3.23 -1.62 25.68
CA SER A 162 4.62 -2.08 25.51
C SER A 162 5.33 -1.45 24.32
N HIS A 163 4.60 -0.71 23.48
CA HIS A 163 5.08 -0.15 22.21
C HIS A 163 5.65 -1.22 21.26
N GLU A 164 5.28 -2.49 21.46
CA GLU A 164 5.68 -3.59 20.59
C GLU A 164 4.82 -3.60 19.32
N GLU A 165 5.46 -3.86 18.19
CA GLU A 165 4.74 -4.17 16.95
C GLU A 165 4.05 -5.53 17.09
N VAL A 166 2.77 -5.58 16.72
CA VAL A 166 1.93 -6.77 16.87
C VAL A 166 1.21 -7.13 15.58
N LYS A 167 0.96 -8.42 15.42
CA LYS A 167 0.18 -9.01 14.33
C LYS A 167 -1.25 -9.25 14.78
N VAL A 168 -2.19 -9.03 13.87
CA VAL A 168 -3.62 -9.31 14.08
C VAL A 168 -4.19 -9.96 12.83
N GLU A 169 -5.00 -10.99 13.00
CA GLU A 169 -5.64 -11.71 11.90
C GLU A 169 -6.98 -12.27 12.39
N VAL A 170 -8.04 -12.07 11.61
CA VAL A 170 -9.37 -12.64 11.94
C VAL A 170 -9.29 -14.17 11.90
N GLY A 171 -9.81 -14.82 12.93
CA GLY A 171 -9.79 -16.27 13.08
C GLY A 171 -8.54 -16.82 13.77
N LYS A 172 -7.61 -15.96 14.23
CA LYS A 172 -6.40 -16.35 14.94
C LYS A 172 -6.36 -15.81 16.36
N SER A 173 -5.75 -16.56 17.28
CA SER A 173 -5.46 -16.10 18.64
C SER A 173 -4.48 -14.94 18.61
N TYR A 174 -4.83 -13.84 19.25
CA TYR A 174 -3.95 -12.68 19.36
C TYR A 174 -2.66 -12.99 20.11
N SER A 175 -2.76 -13.73 21.22
CA SER A 175 -1.59 -14.06 22.02
C SER A 175 -0.67 -15.05 21.31
N GLU A 176 -1.23 -16.07 20.65
CA GLU A 176 -0.45 -17.04 19.87
C GLU A 176 0.32 -16.37 18.73
N LEU A 177 -0.34 -15.52 17.93
CA LEU A 177 0.28 -14.82 16.79
C LEU A 177 1.49 -13.97 17.18
N ASN A 178 1.55 -13.53 18.44
CA ASN A 178 2.54 -12.60 18.94
C ASN A 178 3.45 -13.21 20.01
N GLY A 179 3.35 -14.52 20.28
CA GLY A 179 4.15 -15.20 21.29
C GLY A 179 3.90 -14.71 22.73
N PHE A 180 2.72 -14.16 23.01
CA PHE A 180 2.35 -13.73 24.36
C PHE A 180 1.80 -14.89 25.18
N PRO A 181 1.85 -14.81 26.53
CA PRO A 181 1.21 -15.79 27.39
C PRO A 181 -0.28 -15.94 27.08
N THR A 182 -0.73 -17.16 26.84
CA THR A 182 -2.14 -17.45 26.51
C THR A 182 -3.05 -17.07 27.69
N PRO A 183 -4.08 -16.23 27.47
CA PRO A 183 -5.01 -15.84 28.52
C PRO A 183 -5.97 -16.99 28.89
N PRO A 184 -6.66 -16.91 30.04
CA PRO A 184 -7.63 -17.92 30.47
C PRO A 184 -8.97 -17.84 29.71
N TYR A 185 -9.03 -17.14 28.59
CA TYR A 185 -10.21 -16.93 27.77
C TYR A 185 -9.84 -17.01 26.29
N ASP A 186 -10.83 -17.24 25.43
CA ASP A 186 -10.63 -17.25 23.98
C ASP A 186 -10.35 -15.83 23.46
N ASP A 187 -9.10 -15.60 23.05
CA ASP A 187 -8.62 -14.34 22.47
C ASP A 187 -8.51 -14.39 20.94
N THR A 188 -9.20 -15.34 20.31
CA THR A 188 -9.35 -15.39 18.85
C THR A 188 -10.01 -14.12 18.36
N ILE A 189 -9.36 -13.42 17.42
CA ILE A 189 -9.87 -12.19 16.84
C ILE A 189 -11.03 -12.53 15.91
N THR A 190 -12.20 -11.95 16.16
CA THR A 190 -13.42 -12.18 15.36
C THR A 190 -13.71 -11.04 14.39
N LYS A 191 -13.22 -9.83 14.68
CA LYS A 191 -13.38 -8.66 13.84
C LYS A 191 -12.26 -7.66 14.09
N ILE A 192 -11.78 -7.04 13.02
CA ILE A 192 -10.84 -5.91 13.07
C ILE A 192 -11.55 -4.69 12.47
N THR A 193 -11.52 -3.58 13.20
CA THR A 193 -11.97 -2.27 12.71
C THR A 193 -10.80 -1.30 12.84
N ILE A 194 -10.45 -0.63 11.74
CA ILE A 194 -9.43 0.42 11.69
C ILE A 194 -10.15 1.75 11.46
N VAL A 195 -9.89 2.73 12.32
CA VAL A 195 -10.47 4.08 12.23
C VAL A 195 -9.31 5.06 12.09
N TRP A 196 -9.29 5.80 10.98
CA TRP A 196 -8.35 6.88 10.71
C TRP A 196 -8.89 8.20 11.22
#